data_AF-A0A9W8GVK3-F1
#
_entry.id   AF-A0A9W8GVK3-F1
#
_cell.length_a   1.000
_cell.length_b   1.000
_cell.length_c   1.000
_cell.angle_alpha   90.00
_cell.angle_beta   90.00
_cell.angle_gamma   90.00
#
_symmetry.space_group_name_H-M   'P 1'
#
loop_
_entity.id
_entity.type
_entity.pdbx_description
1 polymer ?
#
loop_
_entity_poly.entity_id
_entity_poly.type
_entity_poly.pdbx_seq_one_letter_code
_entity_poly.pdbx_strand_id
1 'polypeptide(L)'
;EWLDHVNLRHVVAQFCGYMSAAVYLSAYVPQLVQNYRSKSTEGLSMLMFIIVILANTTYCLSVLTFQKPTYEYLRKYASWLLGASGTIWLELAVLYQFYRYRHCHPYSVSNPAAI
;
A
#
# COMPACT_ATOMS: atom_id res chain seq x y z
N GLU A 1 26.33 14.98 -24.74
CA GLU A 1 25.19 15.91 -24.71
C GLU A 1 23.83 15.19 -24.67
N TRP A 2 23.35 14.58 -25.76
CA TRP A 2 22.01 13.96 -25.76
C TRP A 2 21.84 12.80 -24.75
N LEU A 3 22.85 11.92 -24.67
CA LEU A 3 22.86 10.82 -23.69
C LEU A 3 22.87 11.32 -22.24
N ASP A 4 23.54 12.44 -21.96
CA ASP A 4 23.61 13.03 -20.62
C ASP A 4 22.25 13.55 -20.17
N HIS A 5 21.49 14.18 -21.06
CA HIS A 5 20.13 14.63 -20.77
C HIS A 5 19.16 13.47 -20.52
N VAL A 6 19.28 12.36 -21.25
CA VAL A 6 18.45 11.17 -21.04
C VAL A 6 18.78 10.51 -19.70
N ASN A 7 20.06 10.33 -19.39
CA ASN A 7 20.52 9.76 -18.12
C ASN A 7 20.09 10.62 -16.92
N LEU A 8 20.25 11.94 -17.01
CA LEU A 8 19.83 12.86 -15.95
C LEU A 8 18.32 12.75 -15.67
N ARG A 9 17.50 12.69 -16.72
CA ARG A 9 16.04 12.51 -16.57
C ARG A 9 15.69 11.22 -15.85
N HIS A 10 16.37 10.12 -16.15
CA HIS A 10 16.14 8.84 -15.45
C HIS A 10 16.54 8.90 -13.98
N VAL A 11 17.69 9.51 -13.66
CA VAL A 11 18.14 9.65 -12.27
C VAL A 11 17.18 10.52 -11.46
N VAL A 12 16.77 11.67 -12.00
CA VAL A 12 15.80 12.56 -11.35
C VAL A 12 14.46 11.86 -11.15
N ALA A 13 13.97 11.13 -12.16
CA ALA A 13 12.73 10.38 -12.05
C ALA A 13 12.78 9.31 -10.94
N GLN A 14 13.89 8.55 -10.85
CA GLN A 14 14.04 7.56 -9.79
C GLN A 14 14.14 8.19 -8.40
N PHE A 15 14.92 9.27 -8.27
CA PHE A 15 15.04 9.99 -7.00
C PHE A 15 13.68 10.52 -6.53
N CYS A 16 12.95 11.21 -7.40
CA CYS A 16 11.60 11.69 -7.11
C CYS A 16 10.64 10.54 -6.77
N GLY A 17 10.73 9.41 -7.48
CA GLY A 17 9.92 8.22 -7.20
C GLY A 17 10.19 7.60 -5.83
N TYR A 18 11.47 7.54 -5.41
CA TYR A 18 11.82 7.08 -4.06
C TYR A 18 11.32 8.05 -2.98
N MET A 19 11.48 9.35 -3.20
CA MET A 19 10.99 10.37 -2.29
C MET A 19 9.46 10.33 -2.16
N SER A 20 8.73 10.19 -3.28
CA SER A 20 7.28 10.08 -3.27
C SER A 20 6.83 8.81 -2.55
N ALA A 21 7.51 7.68 -2.77
CA ALA A 21 7.21 6.44 -2.06
C ALA A 21 7.42 6.61 -0.55
N ALA A 22 8.52 7.22 -0.11
CA ALA A 22 8.78 7.45 1.30
C ALA A 22 7.70 8.34 1.96
N VAL A 23 7.37 9.47 1.32
CA VAL A 23 6.32 10.37 1.82
C VAL A 23 4.96 9.68 1.85
N TYR A 24 4.59 9.01 0.77
CA TYR A 24 3.33 8.28 0.67
C TYR A 24 3.21 7.25 1.78
N LEU A 25 4.17 6.33 1.91
CA LEU A 25 4.15 5.28 2.93
C LEU A 25 4.13 5.86 4.35
N SER A 26 4.85 6.95 4.60
CA SER A 26 4.83 7.62 5.91
C SER A 26 3.45 8.18 6.27
N ALA A 27 2.69 8.65 5.28
CA ALA A 27 1.34 9.19 5.48
C ALA A 27 0.31 8.13 5.92
N TYR A 28 0.59 6.84 5.72
CA TYR A 28 -0.25 5.73 6.20
C TYR A 28 0.03 5.32 7.65
N VAL A 29 1.19 5.69 8.20
CA VAL A 29 1.56 5.34 9.58
C VAL A 29 0.56 5.91 10.60
N PRO A 30 0.10 7.17 10.51
CA PRO A 30 -0.94 7.70 11.41
C PRO A 30 -2.21 6.87 11.41
N GLN A 31 -2.68 6.40 10.24
CA GLN A 31 -3.87 5.55 10.13
C GLN A 31 -3.67 4.22 10.87
N LEU A 32 -2.51 3.58 10.68
CA LEU A 32 -2.16 2.32 11.35
C LEU A 32 -2.09 2.48 12.86
N VAL A 33 -1.53 3.60 13.34
CA VAL A 33 -1.42 3.93 14.76
C VAL A 33 -2.81 4.22 15.35
N GLN A 34 -3.66 4.96 14.63
CA GLN A 34 -5.02 5.26 15.08
C GLN A 34 -5.82 3.97 15.27
N ASN A 35 -5.84 3.08 14.29
CA ASN A 35 -6.49 1.77 14.37
C ASN A 35 -5.93 0.94 15.54
N TYR A 36 -4.61 1.01 15.79
CA TYR A 36 -4.00 0.30 16.91
C TYR A 36 -4.42 0.86 18.27
N ARG A 37 -4.59 2.18 18.39
CA ARG A 37 -5.01 2.87 19.63
C ARG A 37 -6.50 2.70 19.91
N SER A 38 -7.34 2.84 18.89
CA SER A 38 -8.79 2.67 18.99
C SER A 38 -9.20 1.21 19.23
N LYS A 39 -8.33 0.25 18.88
CA LYS A 39 -8.65 -1.20 18.87
C LYS A 39 -9.90 -1.52 18.04
N SER A 40 -10.22 -0.66 17.09
CA SER A 40 -11.39 -0.75 16.22
C SER A 40 -11.02 -0.28 14.82
N THR A 41 -11.54 -0.97 13.82
CA THR A 41 -11.45 -0.61 12.39
C THR A 41 -12.81 -0.14 11.86
N GLU A 42 -13.67 0.38 12.72
CA GLU A 42 -14.98 0.93 12.35
C GLU A 42 -14.83 2.10 11.38
N GLY A 43 -15.62 2.10 10.29
CA GLY A 43 -15.54 3.10 9.22
C GLY A 43 -14.53 2.79 8.09
N LEU A 44 -13.74 1.72 8.19
CA LEU A 44 -12.83 1.29 7.12
C LEU A 44 -13.45 0.18 6.25
N SER A 45 -13.25 0.25 4.93
CA SER A 45 -13.75 -0.77 3.98
C SER A 45 -12.69 -1.84 3.69
N MET A 46 -12.90 -3.06 4.21
CA MET A 46 -12.01 -4.20 3.97
C MET A 46 -11.77 -4.49 2.47
N LEU A 47 -12.79 -4.31 1.63
CA LEU A 47 -12.73 -4.59 0.21
C LEU A 47 -11.77 -3.64 -0.54
N MET A 48 -11.68 -2.37 -0.11
CA MET A 48 -10.73 -1.42 -0.67
C MET A 48 -9.28 -1.94 -0.52
N PHE A 49 -8.92 -2.40 0.67
CA PHE A 49 -7.58 -2.93 0.96
C PHE A 49 -7.25 -4.17 0.12
N ILE A 50 -8.21 -5.08 -0.03
CA ILE A 50 -8.04 -6.29 -0.87
C ILE A 50 -7.80 -5.91 -2.34
N ILE A 51 -8.57 -4.96 -2.87
CA ILE A 51 -8.40 -4.49 -4.25
C ILE A 51 -7.03 -3.82 -4.42
N VAL A 52 -6.58 -3.00 -3.46
CA VAL A 52 -5.27 -2.34 -3.52
C VAL A 52 -4.13 -3.36 -3.51
N ILE A 53 -4.22 -4.40 -2.66
CA ILE A 53 -3.23 -5.50 -2.65
C ILE A 53 -3.21 -6.21 -3.99
N LEU A 54 -4.39 -6.56 -4.54
CA LEU A 54 -4.49 -7.25 -5.81
C LEU A 54 -3.90 -6.41 -6.96
N ALA A 55 -4.21 -5.12 -6.99
CA ALA A 55 -3.71 -4.19 -8.01
C ALA A 55 -2.17 -4.07 -7.96
N ASN A 56 -1.60 -3.84 -6.78
CA ASN A 56 -0.15 -3.71 -6.62
C ASN A 56 0.58 -5.05 -6.85
N THR A 57 -0.01 -6.17 -6.45
CA THR A 57 0.55 -7.50 -6.73
C THR A 57 0.57 -7.79 -8.23
N THR A 58 -0.54 -7.48 -8.91
CA THR A 58 -0.63 -7.63 -10.37
C THR A 58 0.36 -6.72 -11.10
N TYR A 59 0.57 -5.49 -10.61
CA TYR A 59 1.60 -4.59 -11.13
C TYR A 59 3.01 -5.17 -10.98
N CYS A 60 3.39 -5.60 -9.78
CA CYS A 60 4.69 -6.23 -9.54
C CYS A 60 4.88 -7.47 -10.43
N LEU A 61 3.86 -8.31 -10.55
CA LEU A 61 3.90 -9.49 -11.41
C LEU A 61 4.06 -9.11 -12.89
N SER A 62 3.34 -8.09 -13.36
CA SER A 62 3.45 -7.59 -14.73
C SER A 62 4.88 -7.14 -15.03
N VAL A 63 5.52 -6.38 -14.15
CA VAL A 63 6.91 -5.95 -14.33
C VAL A 63 7.85 -7.15 -14.41
N LEU A 64 7.66 -8.17 -13.57
CA LEU A 64 8.53 -9.36 -13.53
C LEU A 64 8.33 -10.35 -14.69
N THR A 65 7.13 -10.39 -15.28
CA THR A 65 6.76 -11.36 -16.33
C THR A 65 6.87 -10.81 -17.74
N PHE A 66 6.74 -9.48 -17.92
CA PHE A 66 6.70 -8.86 -19.25
C PHE A 66 8.02 -8.97 -20.02
N GLN A 67 9.16 -8.88 -19.33
CA GLN A 67 10.49 -9.08 -19.92
C GLN A 67 11.36 -9.94 -19.01
N LYS A 68 12.42 -10.54 -19.56
CA LYS A 68 13.42 -11.22 -18.73
C LYS A 68 13.92 -10.23 -17.66
N PRO A 69 13.85 -10.56 -16.36
CA PRO A 69 14.19 -9.68 -15.26
C PRO A 69 15.70 -9.41 -15.24
N THR A 70 16.16 -8.58 -16.15
CA THR A 70 17.55 -8.14 -16.25
C THR A 70 17.76 -7.02 -15.25
N TYR A 71 18.94 -6.96 -14.63
CA TYR A 71 19.26 -5.95 -13.62
C TYR A 71 18.94 -4.51 -14.07
N GLU A 72 19.31 -4.14 -15.30
CA GLU A 72 19.04 -2.81 -15.85
C GLU A 72 17.54 -2.50 -16.00
N TYR A 73 16.75 -3.51 -16.37
CA TYR A 73 15.30 -3.37 -16.49
C TYR A 73 14.66 -3.19 -15.11
N LEU A 74 15.04 -4.00 -14.11
CA LEU A 74 14.54 -3.83 -12.75
C LEU A 74 14.95 -2.50 -12.15
N ARG A 75 16.19 -2.05 -12.37
CA ARG A 75 16.68 -0.76 -11.88
C ARG A 75 15.86 0.41 -12.42
N LYS A 76 15.33 0.30 -13.64
CA LYS A 76 14.43 1.31 -14.22
C LYS A 76 13.08 1.40 -13.50
N TYR A 77 12.53 0.27 -13.04
CA TYR A 77 11.25 0.23 -12.32
C TYR A 77 11.40 0.17 -10.79
N ALA A 78 12.63 0.22 -10.26
CA ALA A 78 12.91 -0.03 -8.85
C ALA A 78 12.20 0.92 -7.87
N SER A 79 12.08 2.21 -8.19
CA SER A 79 11.33 3.18 -7.39
C SER A 79 9.84 2.81 -7.27
N TRP A 80 9.24 2.44 -8.39
CA TRP A 80 7.84 2.02 -8.48
C TRP A 80 7.58 0.67 -7.80
N LEU A 81 8.49 -0.30 -7.97
CA LEU A 81 8.42 -1.59 -7.28
C LEU A 81 8.55 -1.45 -5.77
N LEU A 82 9.41 -0.54 -5.30
CA LEU A 82 9.54 -0.25 -3.88
C LEU A 82 8.25 0.37 -3.32
N GLY A 83 7.65 1.34 -4.02
CA GLY A 83 6.37 1.93 -3.63
C GLY A 83 5.22 0.92 -3.59
N ALA A 84 5.11 0.08 -4.63
CA ALA A 84 4.08 -0.95 -4.72
C ALA A 84 4.23 -2.01 -3.62
N SER A 85 5.46 -2.51 -3.40
CA SER A 85 5.74 -3.49 -2.33
C SER A 85 5.50 -2.91 -0.94
N GLY A 86 5.92 -1.67 -0.67
CA GLY A 86 5.63 -0.98 0.57
C GLY A 86 4.13 -0.82 0.81
N THR A 87 3.36 -0.50 -0.23
CA THR A 87 1.91 -0.39 -0.15
C THR A 87 1.29 -1.73 0.22
N ILE A 88 1.67 -2.83 -0.46
CA ILE A 88 1.19 -4.18 -0.14
C ILE A 88 1.44 -4.52 1.34
N TRP A 89 2.65 -4.25 1.84
CA TRP A 89 2.99 -4.51 3.25
C TRP A 89 2.12 -3.74 4.23
N LEU A 90 1.84 -2.46 3.96
CA LEU A 90 0.98 -1.64 4.81
C LEU A 90 -0.47 -2.11 4.79
N GLU A 91 -1.00 -2.43 3.61
CA GLU A 91 -2.39 -2.93 3.51
C GLU A 91 -2.55 -4.29 4.20
N LEU A 92 -1.53 -5.15 4.14
CA LEU A 92 -1.50 -6.40 4.91
C LEU A 92 -1.51 -6.12 6.42
N ALA A 93 -0.78 -5.10 6.90
CA ALA A 93 -0.81 -4.71 8.30
C ALA A 93 -2.20 -4.21 8.72
N VAL A 94 -2.89 -3.45 7.87
CA VAL A 94 -4.27 -3.01 8.12
C VAL A 94 -5.24 -4.20 8.10
N LEU A 95 -5.12 -5.13 7.14
CA LEU A 95 -5.92 -6.36 7.12
C LEU A 95 -5.70 -7.23 8.36
N TYR A 96 -4.47 -7.30 8.87
CA TYR A 96 -4.18 -7.95 10.14
C TYR A 96 -4.90 -7.28 11.31
N GLN A 97 -4.90 -5.94 11.37
CA GLN A 97 -5.67 -5.19 12.37
C GLN A 97 -7.18 -5.46 12.25
N PHE A 98 -7.73 -5.50 11.03
CA PHE A 98 -9.11 -5.89 10.80
C PHE A 98 -9.42 -7.27 11.36
N TYR A 99 -8.58 -8.27 11.07
CA TYR A 99 -8.78 -9.62 11.60
C TYR A 99 -8.75 -9.63 13.14
N ARG A 100 -7.82 -8.88 13.75
CA ARG A 100 -7.66 -8.86 15.21
C ARG A 100 -8.79 -8.13 15.94
N TYR A 101 -9.31 -7.05 15.36
CA TYR A 101 -10.32 -6.17 15.96
C TYR A 101 -11.76 -6.47 15.51
N ARG A 102 -11.96 -7.43 14.59
CA ARG A 102 -13.28 -7.93 14.16
C ARG A 102 -14.15 -8.45 15.31
N HIS A 103 -13.55 -8.81 16.44
CA HIS A 103 -14.25 -9.39 17.59
C HIS A 103 -14.88 -8.38 18.56
N CYS A 104 -14.89 -7.08 18.24
CA CYS A 104 -15.57 -6.07 19.05
C CYS A 104 -16.81 -5.49 18.34
N HIS A 105 -17.89 -6.29 18.30
CA HIS A 105 -19.25 -5.76 18.30
C HIS A 105 -20.20 -6.77 18.94
N PRO A 106 -20.52 -6.66 20.24
CA PRO A 106 -21.81 -7.12 20.72
C PRO A 106 -22.87 -6.19 20.12
N TYR A 107 -23.60 -6.65 19.13
CA TYR A 107 -24.83 -5.98 18.70
C TYR A 107 -25.91 -6.30 19.75
N SER A 108 -25.97 -5.54 20.84
CA SER A 108 -27.15 -5.55 21.70
C SER A 108 -28.23 -4.70 21.03
N VAL A 109 -28.88 -5.22 20.00
CA VAL A 109 -30.26 -4.82 19.73
C VAL A 109 -31.13 -5.58 20.70
N SER A 110 -31.15 -5.09 21.92
CA SER A 110 -32.27 -5.30 22.84
C SER A 110 -32.69 -3.92 23.31
N ASN A 111 -33.34 -3.15 22.44
CA ASN A 111 -34.31 -2.19 22.92
C ASN A 111 -35.71 -2.81 22.79
N PRO A 112 -36.23 -3.47 23.85
CA PRO A 112 -37.63 -3.86 23.91
C PRO A 112 -38.61 -2.69 24.18
N ALA A 113 -38.16 -1.43 24.18
CA ALA A 113 -38.99 -0.25 24.47
C ALA A 113 -39.45 0.55 23.24
N ALA A 114 -39.53 -0.07 22.05
CA ALA A 114 -40.27 0.48 20.91
C ALA A 114 -41.54 -0.37 20.68
N ILE A 115 -42.44 -0.33 21.67
CA ILE A 115 -43.86 -0.69 21.56
C ILE A 115 -44.62 0.63 21.40
#